data_AF-A0A3C0GBN7-F1
#
_entry.id   AF-A0A3C0GBN7-F1
#
_cell.length_a   1.000
_cell.length_b   1.000
_cell.length_c   1.000
_cell.angle_alpha   90.00
_cell.angle_beta   90.00
_cell.angle_gamma   90.00
#
_symmetry.space_group_name_H-M   'P 1'
#
loop_
_entity.id
_entity.type
_entity.pdbx_description
1 polymer ?
#
loop_
_entity_poly.entity_id
_entity_poly.type
_entity_poly.pdbx_seq_one_letter_code
_entity_poly.pdbx_strand_id
1 'polypeptide(L)' 'PIEVERLQGFPDDYTNIPWRGKTAPDSRRYKAMGNSMAVPVMRWLGQRIADLEEGNNE' A
#
# COMPACT_ATOMS: atom_id res chain seq x y z
N PRO A 1 5.21 11.07 1.90
CA PRO A 1 6.52 11.41 1.30
C PRO A 1 7.02 10.29 0.41
N ILE A 2 7.62 10.64 -0.72
CA ILE A 2 7.93 9.68 -1.80
C ILE A 2 8.92 8.59 -1.37
N GLU A 3 9.89 8.93 -0.52
CA GLU A 3 10.89 7.99 -0.01
C GLU A 3 10.25 6.85 0.78
N VAL A 4 9.25 7.16 1.61
CA VAL A 4 8.56 6.16 2.44
C VAL A 4 7.48 5.42 1.66
N GLU A 5 6.90 6.03 0.62
CA GLU A 5 6.03 5.33 -0.33
C GLU A 5 6.82 4.21 -1.01
N ARG A 6 7.99 4.53 -1.55
CA ARG A 6 8.91 3.56 -2.16
C ARG A 6 9.39 2.50 -1.17
N LEU A 7 9.75 2.89 0.06
CA LEU A 7 10.18 1.95 1.10
C LEU A 7 9.10 0.89 1.37
N GLN A 8 7.84 1.29 1.44
CA GLN A 8 6.72 0.39 1.64
C GLN A 8 6.27 -0.32 0.35
N GLY A 9 6.81 0.06 -0.82
CA GLY A 9 6.48 -0.49 -2.13
C GLY A 9 5.22 0.11 -2.77
N PHE A 10 4.75 1.27 -2.31
CA PHE A 10 3.71 2.03 -2.99
C PHE A 10 4.25 2.73 -4.25
N PRO A 11 3.38 2.99 -5.25
CA PRO A 11 3.70 3.89 -6.34
C PRO A 11 4.08 5.30 -5.84
N ASP A 12 4.82 6.03 -6.65
CA ASP A 12 5.14 7.43 -6.38
C ASP A 12 3.85 8.27 -6.25
N ASP A 13 3.80 9.14 -5.26
CA ASP A 13 2.67 10.02 -4.95
C ASP A 13 1.36 9.30 -4.57
N TYR A 14 1.41 8.00 -4.27
CA TYR A 14 0.23 7.21 -3.90
C TYR A 14 -0.55 7.79 -2.72
N THR A 15 0.13 8.39 -1.74
CA THR A 15 -0.51 9.03 -0.58
C THR A 15 -0.74 10.53 -0.75
N ASN A 16 -0.37 11.12 -1.88
CA ASN A 16 -0.53 12.55 -2.17
C ASN A 16 -1.96 12.87 -2.64
N ILE A 17 -2.93 12.62 -1.77
CA ILE A 17 -4.35 12.82 -2.05
C ILE A 17 -4.84 14.22 -1.63
N PRO A 18 -5.91 14.75 -2.24
CA PRO A 18 -6.56 15.96 -1.77
C PRO A 18 -7.08 15.80 -0.33
N TRP A 19 -6.78 16.79 0.52
CA TRP A 19 -7.20 16.89 1.91
C TRP A 19 -7.67 18.32 2.21
N ARG A 20 -8.98 18.49 2.47
CA ARG A 20 -9.60 19.80 2.78
C ARG A 20 -9.26 20.90 1.76
N GLY A 21 -9.33 20.56 0.47
CA GLY A 21 -9.04 21.48 -0.63
C GLY A 21 -7.56 21.80 -0.86
N LYS A 22 -6.65 21.10 -0.18
CA LYS A 22 -5.18 21.21 -0.33
C LYS A 22 -4.56 19.82 -0.50
N THR A 23 -3.25 19.72 -0.67
CA THR A 23 -2.55 18.43 -0.61
C THR A 23 -2.50 17.89 0.82
N ALA A 24 -2.48 16.56 0.96
CA ALA A 24 -2.37 15.92 2.26
C ALA A 24 -1.06 16.32 2.99
N PRO A 25 -1.13 16.80 4.24
CA PRO A 25 0.07 17.06 5.03
C PRO A 25 0.89 15.79 5.23
N ASP A 26 2.22 15.92 5.24
CA ASP A 26 3.14 14.79 5.36
C ASP A 26 2.91 13.93 6.59
N SER A 27 2.53 14.53 7.73
CA SER A 27 2.20 13.78 8.95
C SER A 27 1.05 12.81 8.75
N ARG A 28 0.04 13.16 7.95
CA ARG A 28 -1.08 12.26 7.62
C ARG A 28 -0.64 11.19 6.63
N ARG A 29 0.20 11.54 5.66
CA ARG A 29 0.79 10.59 4.72
C ARG A 29 1.62 9.54 5.46
N TYR A 30 2.49 9.96 6.37
CA TYR A 30 3.27 9.05 7.23
C TYR A 30 2.39 8.16 8.08
N LYS A 31 1.35 8.71 8.73
CA LYS A 31 0.42 7.91 9.52
C LYS A 31 -0.31 6.87 8.69
N ALA A 32 -0.76 7.23 7.49
CA ALA A 32 -1.43 6.30 6.57
C ALA A 32 -0.49 5.17 6.13
N MET A 33 0.74 5.49 5.72
CA MET A 33 1.73 4.48 5.35
C MET A 33 2.17 3.60 6.52
N GLY A 34 2.30 4.18 7.72
CA GLY A 34 2.70 3.45 8.94
C GLY A 34 1.61 2.50 9.46
N ASN A 35 0.34 2.84 9.25
CA ASN A 35 -0.79 1.96 9.56
C ASN A 35 -1.08 0.93 8.45
N SER A 36 -0.39 1.03 7.32
CA SER A 36 -0.55 0.10 6.21
C SER A 36 0.41 -1.08 6.34
N MET A 37 0.50 -1.87 5.28
CA MET A 37 1.38 -3.04 5.18
C MET A 37 2.29 -2.90 3.97
N ALA A 38 3.49 -3.47 4.03
CA ALA A 38 4.43 -3.44 2.92
C ALA A 38 3.84 -4.18 1.70
N VAL A 39 3.73 -3.47 0.58
CA VAL A 39 3.09 -3.96 -0.66
C VAL A 39 3.69 -5.28 -1.15
N PRO A 40 5.03 -5.49 -1.15
CA PRO A 40 5.61 -6.75 -1.62
C PRO A 40 5.20 -7.96 -0.77
N VAL A 41 5.02 -7.78 0.54
CA VAL A 41 4.61 -8.86 1.47
C VAL A 41 3.15 -9.22 1.21
N MET A 42 2.28 -8.22 1.08
CA MET A 42 0.86 -8.45 0.81
C MET A 42 0.64 -9.10 -0.56
N ARG A 43 1.42 -8.73 -1.58
CA ARG A 43 1.39 -9.39 -2.88
C ARG A 43 1.79 -10.86 -2.78
N TRP A 44 2.86 -11.17 -2.05
CA TRP A 44 3.33 -12.55 -1.88
C TRP A 44 2.31 -13.44 -1.14
N LEU A 45 1.70 -12.91 -0.08
CA LEU A 45 0.63 -13.61 0.65
C LEU A 45 -0.62 -13.82 -0.23
N GLY A 46 -1.05 -12.77 -0.92
CA GLY A 46 -2.23 -12.82 -1.78
C GLY A 46 -2.11 -13.85 -2.90
N GLN A 47 -0.93 -13.94 -3.54
CA GLN A 47 -0.70 -14.94 -4.59
C GLN A 47 -0.90 -16.37 -4.06
N ARG A 48 -0.40 -16.68 -2.86
CA ARG A 48 -0.54 -18.02 -2.27
C ARG A 48 -1.96 -18.37 -1.90
N ILE A 49 -2.73 -17.37 -1.44
CA ILE A 49 -4.15 -17.56 -1.17
C ILE A 49 -4.87 -17.86 -2.48
N ALA A 50 -4.61 -17.08 -3.53
CA ALA A 50 -5.19 -17.31 -4.85
C ALA A 50 -4.82 -18.70 -5.42
N ASP A 51 -3.55 -19.10 -5.35
CA ASP A 51 -3.09 -20.42 -5.81
C ASP A 51 -3.83 -21.57 -5.11
N LEU A 52 -4.11 -21.43 -3.79
CA LEU A 52 -4.87 -22.42 -3.03
C LEU A 52 -6.36 -22.42 -3.38
N GLU A 53 -6.96 -21.24 -3.58
CA GLU A 53 -8.36 -21.11 -3.97
C GLU A 53 -8.61 -21.69 -5.38
N GLU A 54 -7.69 -21.47 -6.31
CA GLU A 54 -7.72 -22.05 -7.65
C GLU A 54 -7.59 -23.58 -7.61
N GLY A 55 -6.64 -24.12 -6.83
CA GLY A 55 -6.46 -25.57 -6.70
C GLY A 55 -7.58 -26.32 -5.95
N ASN A 56 -8.43 -25.61 -5.19
CA ASN A 56 -9.61 -26.19 -4.53
C ASN A 56 -10.87 -26.18 -5.41
N ASN A 57 -10.83 -25.51 -6.57
CA ASN A 57 -11.95 -25.42 -7.52
C ASN A 57 -11.83 -26.44 -8.68
N GLU A 58 -10.84 -27.34 -8.63
CA GLU A 58 -10.69 -28.53 -9.49
C GLU A 58 -11.10 -29.81 -8.75
#